data_AF-A0A7W4ED40-F1
#
_entry.id   AF-A0A7W4ED40-F1
#
_cell.length_a   1.000
_cell.length_b   1.000
_cell.length_c   1.000
_cell.angle_alpha   90.00
_cell.angle_beta   90.00
_cell.angle_gamma   90.00
#
_symmetry.space_group_name_H-M   'P 1'
#
loop_
_entity.id
_entity.type
_entity.pdbx_description
1 polymer ?
#
loop_
_entity_poly.entity_id
_entity_poly.type
_entity_poly.pdbx_seq_one_letter_code
_entity_poly.pdbx_strand_id
1 'polypeptide(L)'
;MSAMKNWLIQKKHAGYTVVELLVVIVIIAILATLTLVSYQRIQAGAQGRTRVADLTAMRQALDRYYTKNGAYPVAQAAGSTTPTYQRRDSATFLRQLVPTYITTLPSITQGSTTDATSNTYLYVTNAQQTEYKLLYVNTSGLPPGEYDAVPQAMRTTAPDRYGVWSKNGERLPG
;
A
#
# COMPACT_ATOMS: atom_id res chain seq x y z
N MET A 1 -47.41 -53.64 -40.21
CA MET A 1 -46.08 -53.47 -40.85
C MET A 1 -46.19 -52.33 -41.85
N SER A 2 -45.28 -51.39 -42.01
CA SER A 2 -44.11 -50.92 -41.28
C SER A 2 -43.71 -49.65 -42.04
N ALA A 3 -43.50 -48.53 -41.34
CA ALA A 3 -42.40 -47.59 -41.60
C ALA A 3 -42.62 -46.32 -40.79
N MET A 4 -42.12 -46.34 -39.55
CA MET A 4 -41.87 -45.15 -38.76
C MET A 4 -40.75 -44.36 -39.46
N LYS A 5 -41.11 -43.30 -40.18
CA LYS A 5 -40.16 -42.45 -40.90
C LYS A 5 -39.48 -41.52 -39.88
N ASN A 6 -38.39 -42.02 -39.31
CA ASN A 6 -37.54 -41.32 -38.34
C ASN A 6 -36.87 -40.11 -39.01
N TRP A 7 -37.41 -38.91 -38.82
CA TRP A 7 -36.78 -37.67 -39.31
C TRP A 7 -35.62 -37.32 -38.38
N LEU A 8 -34.43 -37.84 -38.70
CA LEU A 8 -33.18 -37.48 -38.03
C LEU A 8 -32.99 -35.97 -38.14
N ILE A 9 -33.08 -35.27 -37.02
CA ILE A 9 -32.78 -33.85 -36.90
C ILE A 9 -31.31 -33.65 -37.27
N GLN A 10 -31.07 -33.26 -38.53
CA GLN A 10 -29.75 -32.86 -39.00
C GLN A 10 -29.40 -31.53 -38.32
N LYS A 11 -28.65 -31.59 -37.21
CA LYS A 11 -28.07 -30.39 -36.60
C LYS A 11 -27.06 -29.82 -37.60
N LYS A 12 -27.39 -28.69 -38.23
CA LYS A 12 -26.42 -27.93 -39.02
C LYS A 12 -25.30 -27.50 -38.07
N HIS A 13 -24.12 -28.09 -38.23
CA HIS A 13 -22.91 -27.61 -37.58
C HIS A 13 -22.57 -26.25 -38.20
N ALA A 14 -22.95 -25.16 -37.53
CA ALA A 14 -22.45 -23.84 -37.83
C ALA A 14 -21.00 -23.79 -37.32
N GLY A 15 -20.04 -24.03 -38.21
CA GLY A 15 -18.63 -23.81 -37.92
C GLY A 15 -18.31 -22.32 -38.03
N TYR A 16 -17.61 -21.78 -37.04
CA TYR A 16 -17.04 -20.44 -37.14
C TYR A 16 -16.05 -20.39 -38.30
N THR A 17 -16.07 -19.31 -39.06
CA THR A 17 -15.10 -19.07 -40.13
C THR A 17 -13.71 -18.83 -39.54
N VAL A 18 -12.66 -19.18 -40.29
CA VAL A 18 -11.26 -18.89 -39.89
C VAL A 18 -11.06 -17.38 -39.67
N VAL A 19 -11.77 -16.56 -40.44
CA VAL A 19 -11.74 -15.09 -40.32
C VAL A 19 -12.36 -14.63 -38.99
N GLU A 20 -13.48 -15.22 -38.56
CA GLU A 20 -14.08 -14.89 -37.26
C GLU A 20 -13.13 -15.19 -36.10
N LEU A 21 -12.44 -16.33 -36.13
CA LEU A 21 -11.48 -16.66 -35.09
C LEU A 21 -10.26 -15.72 -35.12
N LEU A 22 -9.82 -15.29 -36.31
CA LEU A 22 -8.72 -14.34 -36.48
C LEU A 22 -9.05 -12.97 -35.87
N VAL A 23 -10.25 -12.44 -36.13
CA VAL A 23 -10.66 -11.15 -35.57
C VAL A 23 -10.75 -11.22 -34.04
N VAL A 24 -11.23 -12.33 -33.49
CA VAL A 24 -11.33 -12.52 -32.03
C VAL A 24 -9.96 -12.49 -31.36
N ILE A 25 -8.97 -13.21 -31.89
CA ILE A 25 -7.62 -13.20 -31.29
C ILE A 25 -6.95 -11.83 -31.39
N VAL A 26 -7.21 -11.07 -32.47
CA VAL A 26 -6.71 -9.69 -32.62
C VAL A 26 -7.34 -8.77 -31.56
N ILE A 27 -8.66 -8.88 -31.35
CA ILE A 27 -9.35 -8.10 -30.31
C ILE A 27 -8.84 -8.46 -28.91
N ILE A 28 -8.65 -9.75 -28.61
CA ILE A 28 -8.12 -10.20 -27.32
C ILE A 28 -6.70 -9.68 -27.11
N ALA A 29 -5.84 -9.69 -28.15
CA ALA A 29 -4.48 -9.16 -28.06
C ALA A 29 -4.48 -7.66 -27.73
N ILE A 30 -5.34 -6.87 -28.38
CA ILE A 30 -5.48 -5.43 -28.09
C ILE A 30 -5.98 -5.21 -26.66
N LEU A 31 -7.07 -5.90 -26.26
CA LEU A 31 -7.64 -5.74 -24.92
C LEU A 31 -6.67 -6.19 -23.82
N ALA A 32 -5.92 -7.27 -24.05
CA ALA A 32 -4.94 -7.78 -23.08
C ALA A 32 -3.89 -6.71 -22.73
N THR A 33 -3.38 -5.96 -23.72
CA THR A 33 -2.41 -4.90 -23.46
C THR A 33 -2.98 -3.77 -22.60
N LEU A 34 -4.23 -3.35 -22.84
CA LEU A 34 -4.89 -2.29 -22.07
C LEU A 34 -5.20 -2.73 -20.63
N THR A 35 -5.62 -3.98 -20.44
CA THR A 35 -5.98 -4.51 -19.12
C THR A 35 -4.80 -4.52 -18.14
N LEU A 36 -3.57 -4.78 -18.62
CA LEU A 36 -2.38 -4.85 -17.77
C LEU A 36 -2.07 -3.52 -17.08
N VAL A 37 -2.13 -2.40 -17.82
CA VAL A 37 -1.85 -1.06 -17.28
C VAL A 37 -2.91 -0.63 -16.25
N SER A 38 -4.19 -0.94 -16.52
CA SER A 38 -5.28 -0.66 -15.58
C SER A 38 -5.11 -1.46 -14.28
N TYR A 39 -4.78 -2.74 -14.40
CA TYR A 39 -4.58 -3.63 -13.25
C TYR A 39 -3.47 -3.15 -12.31
N GLN A 40 -2.32 -2.71 -12.85
CA GLN A 40 -1.22 -2.17 -12.05
C GLN A 40 -1.63 -0.96 -11.20
N ARG A 41 -2.43 -0.04 -11.76
CA ARG A 41 -2.94 1.13 -11.03
C ARG A 41 -3.92 0.76 -9.92
N ILE A 42 -4.80 -0.21 -10.19
CA ILE A 42 -5.76 -0.71 -9.19
C ILE A 42 -5.02 -1.34 -8.02
N GLN A 43 -4.02 -2.19 -8.30
CA GLN A 43 -3.22 -2.85 -7.28
C GLN A 43 -2.41 -1.83 -6.45
N ALA A 44 -1.77 -0.86 -7.11
CA ALA A 44 -1.06 0.23 -6.44
C ALA A 44 -1.98 1.05 -5.52
N GLY A 45 -3.17 1.42 -6.00
CA GLY A 45 -4.16 2.13 -5.19
C GLY A 45 -4.66 1.31 -3.99
N ALA A 46 -4.84 -0.01 -4.15
CA ALA A 46 -5.20 -0.90 -3.06
C ALA A 46 -4.09 -0.97 -1.99
N GLN A 47 -2.82 -1.10 -2.41
CA GLN A 47 -1.67 -1.07 -1.50
C GLN A 47 -1.56 0.26 -0.75
N GLY A 48 -1.78 1.40 -1.43
CA GLY A 48 -1.81 2.71 -0.80
C GLY A 48 -2.88 2.83 0.28
N ARG A 49 -4.09 2.31 0.03
CA ARG A 49 -5.17 2.27 1.04
C ARG A 49 -4.81 1.41 2.26
N THR A 50 -4.16 0.27 2.04
CA THR A 50 -3.64 -0.56 3.14
C THR A 50 -2.62 0.20 3.97
N ARG A 51 -1.67 0.89 3.33
CA ARG A 51 -0.66 1.72 4.02
C ARG A 51 -1.28 2.88 4.78
N VAL A 52 -2.33 3.50 4.25
CA VAL A 52 -3.13 4.52 4.95
C VAL A 52 -3.77 3.94 6.21
N ALA A 53 -4.32 2.73 6.14
CA ALA A 53 -4.89 2.05 7.30
C ALA A 53 -3.80 1.74 8.36
N ASP A 54 -2.64 1.25 7.94
CA ASP A 54 -1.49 0.98 8.80
C ASP A 54 -1.00 2.24 9.53
N LEU A 55 -0.81 3.35 8.79
CA LEU A 55 -0.44 4.65 9.34
C LEU A 55 -1.48 5.15 10.35
N THR A 56 -2.76 4.95 10.06
CA THR A 56 -3.86 5.32 10.96
C THR A 56 -3.84 4.50 12.24
N ALA A 57 -3.62 3.19 12.15
CA ALA A 57 -3.53 2.30 13.31
C ALA A 57 -2.34 2.67 14.20
N MET A 58 -1.17 2.95 13.60
CA MET A 58 0.01 3.42 14.33
C MET A 58 -0.21 4.80 14.97
N ARG A 59 -0.88 5.73 14.28
CA ARG A 59 -1.28 7.03 14.85
C ARG A 59 -2.12 6.85 16.11
N GLN A 60 -3.15 6.02 16.07
CA GLN A 60 -3.99 5.76 17.24
C GLN A 60 -3.18 5.18 18.40
N ALA A 61 -2.22 4.30 18.12
CA ALA A 61 -1.32 3.77 19.14
C ALA A 61 -0.40 4.85 19.74
N LEU A 62 0.12 5.75 18.91
CA LEU A 62 0.90 6.91 19.35
C LEU A 62 0.07 7.85 20.24
N ASP A 63 -1.17 8.16 19.85
CA ASP A 63 -2.08 9.01 20.63
C ASP A 63 -2.39 8.39 22.00
N ARG A 64 -2.64 7.07 22.04
CA ARG A 64 -2.83 6.33 23.30
C ARG A 64 -1.57 6.33 24.17
N TYR A 65 -0.39 6.16 23.56
CA TYR A 65 0.88 6.23 24.27
C TYR A 65 1.11 7.62 24.87
N TYR A 66 0.88 8.69 24.11
CA TYR A 66 1.01 10.06 24.59
C TYR A 66 0.06 10.34 25.76
N THR A 67 -1.20 9.90 25.67
CA THR A 67 -2.20 10.07 26.73
C THR A 67 -1.76 9.43 28.06
N LYS A 68 -1.02 8.32 28.01
CA LYS A 68 -0.55 7.61 29.21
C LYS A 68 0.80 8.10 29.73
N ASN A 69 1.71 8.50 28.84
CA ASN A 69 3.09 8.81 29.21
C ASN A 69 3.43 10.31 29.16
N GLY A 70 2.53 11.15 28.64
CA GLY A 70 2.75 12.59 28.47
C GLY A 70 3.75 12.97 27.38
N ALA A 71 4.26 12.00 26.63
CA ALA A 71 5.29 12.16 25.61
C ALA A 71 5.13 11.09 24.52
N TYR A 72 5.49 11.42 23.27
CA TYR A 72 5.58 10.45 22.18
C TYR A 72 6.84 9.58 22.32
N PRO A 73 6.82 8.31 21.88
CA PRO A 73 7.97 7.42 22.02
C PRO A 73 9.17 7.91 21.22
N VAL A 74 10.38 7.62 21.70
CA VAL A 74 11.60 7.73 20.89
C VAL A 74 11.79 6.40 20.17
N ALA A 75 11.97 6.42 18.85
CA ALA A 75 12.17 5.20 18.07
C ALA A 75 13.56 4.54 18.29
N GLN A 76 14.42 5.15 19.11
CA GLN A 76 15.59 4.48 19.66
C GLN A 76 15.58 4.53 21.18
N ALA A 77 15.89 3.40 21.82
CA ALA A 77 15.97 3.28 23.28
C ALA A 77 17.02 4.20 23.94
N ALA A 78 17.84 4.91 23.17
CA ALA A 78 18.91 5.80 23.63
C ALA A 78 18.62 7.31 23.44
N GLY A 79 17.36 7.72 23.22
CA GLY A 79 16.97 9.15 23.27
C GLY A 79 17.35 9.99 22.05
N SER A 80 17.59 9.36 20.89
CA SER A 80 17.79 10.10 19.64
C SER A 80 16.46 10.42 18.96
N THR A 81 16.30 11.67 18.53
CA THR A 81 15.17 12.18 17.73
C THR A 81 15.44 12.14 16.23
N THR A 82 16.41 11.32 15.81
CA THR A 82 16.70 11.09 14.40
C THR A 82 15.57 10.31 13.74
N PRO A 83 15.21 10.61 12.48
CA PRO A 83 14.29 9.77 11.71
C PRO A 83 14.72 8.30 11.74
N THR A 84 13.80 7.44 12.17
CA THR A 84 14.03 6.01 12.30
C THR A 84 13.13 5.26 11.35
N TYR A 85 13.73 4.43 10.51
CA TYR A 85 13.04 3.60 9.55
C TYR A 85 12.67 2.24 10.16
N GLN A 86 11.51 1.73 9.80
CA GLN A 86 11.09 0.39 10.18
C GLN A 86 11.85 -0.64 9.35
N ARG A 87 12.93 -1.16 9.93
CA ARG A 87 13.66 -2.26 9.29
C ARG A 87 12.95 -3.57 9.58
N ARG A 88 13.06 -4.50 8.62
CA ARG A 88 12.46 -5.84 8.66
C ARG A 88 12.89 -6.66 9.89
N ASP A 89 14.04 -6.34 10.47
CA ASP A 89 14.69 -7.01 11.59
C ASP A 89 14.62 -6.23 12.92
N SER A 90 14.16 -4.98 12.91
CA SER A 90 14.53 -4.04 13.97
C SER A 90 13.49 -4.00 15.07
N ALA A 91 13.86 -4.61 16.18
CA ALA A 91 13.21 -4.49 17.48
C ALA A 91 13.19 -3.04 18.03
N THR A 92 13.70 -2.04 17.31
CA THR A 92 13.80 -0.65 17.79
C THR A 92 12.67 0.24 17.32
N PHE A 93 12.08 0.00 16.14
CA PHE A 93 11.02 0.84 15.61
C PHE A 93 9.76 0.77 16.48
N LEU A 94 9.43 1.87 17.17
CA LEU A 94 8.21 2.02 17.97
C LEU A 94 7.88 0.84 18.90
N ARG A 95 8.89 0.10 19.40
CA ARG A 95 8.68 -1.11 20.23
C ARG A 95 7.87 -0.82 21.50
N GLN A 96 7.95 0.40 22.01
CA GLN A 96 7.19 0.85 23.18
C GLN A 96 5.66 0.83 22.96
N LEU A 97 5.20 0.80 21.70
CA LEU A 97 3.78 0.68 21.37
C LEU A 97 3.27 -0.76 21.47
N VAL A 98 4.14 -1.76 21.37
CA VAL A 98 3.78 -3.19 21.34
C VAL A 98 4.06 -3.84 22.69
N PRO A 99 3.18 -4.75 23.18
CA PRO A 99 1.85 -5.10 22.65
C PRO A 99 0.73 -4.19 23.18
N THR A 100 1.05 -3.27 24.08
CA THR A 100 0.06 -2.56 24.92
C THR A 100 -0.85 -1.60 24.13
N TYR A 101 -0.31 -0.91 23.13
CA TYR A 101 -1.02 0.13 22.38
C TYR A 101 -1.36 -0.31 20.95
N ILE A 102 -0.65 -1.33 20.43
CA ILE A 102 -0.93 -2.04 19.17
C ILE A 102 -0.40 -3.48 19.30
N THR A 103 -1.12 -4.45 18.74
CA THR A 103 -0.79 -5.89 18.87
C THR A 103 0.52 -6.24 18.17
N THR A 104 0.69 -5.76 16.94
CA THR A 104 1.88 -5.92 16.11
C THR A 104 2.04 -4.69 15.25
N LEU A 105 3.27 -4.21 15.06
CA LEU A 105 3.52 -3.11 14.13
C LEU A 105 3.33 -3.60 12.69
N PRO A 106 2.57 -2.87 11.86
CA PRO A 106 2.44 -3.19 10.44
C PRO A 106 3.82 -3.19 9.78
N SER A 107 4.12 -4.14 8.91
CA SER A 107 5.39 -4.19 8.19
C SER A 107 5.16 -4.31 6.69
N ILE A 108 5.99 -3.61 5.92
CA ILE A 108 5.92 -3.67 4.46
C ILE A 108 6.77 -4.84 4.01
N THR A 109 6.11 -5.89 3.51
CA THR A 109 6.78 -7.12 3.03
C THR A 109 6.80 -7.20 1.50
N GLN A 110 6.09 -6.30 0.80
CA GLN A 110 6.00 -6.29 -0.67
C GLN A 110 6.95 -5.25 -1.27
N GLY A 111 7.73 -5.63 -2.28
CA GLY A 111 8.63 -4.76 -3.05
C GLY A 111 10.12 -4.97 -2.73
N SER A 112 10.98 -4.23 -3.43
CA SER A 112 12.43 -4.22 -3.17
C SER A 112 12.68 -3.66 -1.76
N THR A 113 13.11 -4.51 -0.84
CA THR A 113 13.55 -4.09 0.52
C THR A 113 15.05 -3.85 0.57
N THR A 114 15.68 -3.66 -0.59
CA THR A 114 17.15 -3.65 -0.74
C THR A 114 17.78 -2.43 -0.06
N ASP A 115 16.99 -1.38 0.15
CA ASP A 115 17.37 -0.19 0.93
C ASP A 115 16.51 -0.12 2.19
N ALA A 116 17.16 -0.04 3.36
CA ALA A 116 16.48 0.09 4.65
C ALA A 116 15.77 1.44 4.82
N THR A 117 15.93 2.38 3.88
CA THR A 117 15.35 3.73 3.89
C THR A 117 14.24 3.93 2.86
N SER A 118 13.96 2.93 2.03
CA SER A 118 12.94 2.98 0.98
C SER A 118 11.91 1.87 1.14
N ASN A 119 10.71 2.10 0.64
CA ASN A 119 9.56 1.20 0.74
C ASN A 119 9.32 0.75 2.19
N THR A 120 9.34 1.71 3.11
CA THR A 120 9.27 1.47 4.55
C THR A 120 8.55 2.60 5.29
N TYR A 121 8.22 2.37 6.56
CA TYR A 121 7.71 3.39 7.46
C TYR A 121 8.86 4.15 8.13
N LEU A 122 8.75 5.47 8.21
CA LEU A 122 9.66 6.37 8.90
C LEU A 122 8.92 7.02 10.05
N TYR A 123 9.53 7.06 11.24
CA TYR A 123 9.02 7.79 12.38
C TYR A 123 10.08 8.74 12.92
N VAL A 124 9.65 9.93 13.33
CA VAL A 124 10.46 10.89 14.06
C VAL A 124 9.60 11.62 15.09
N THR A 125 10.22 12.03 16.20
CA THR A 125 9.63 12.92 17.20
C THR A 125 10.55 14.11 17.43
N ASN A 126 10.03 15.27 17.85
CA ASN A 126 10.88 16.37 18.29
C ASN A 126 11.61 16.05 19.61
N ALA A 127 12.63 16.86 19.96
CA ALA A 127 13.42 16.72 21.18
C ALA A 127 12.56 16.72 22.46
N GLN A 128 11.45 17.46 22.45
CA GLN A 128 10.51 17.56 23.57
C GLN A 128 9.47 16.44 23.60
N GLN A 129 9.45 15.55 22.61
CA GLN A 129 8.49 14.45 22.49
C GLN A 129 7.00 14.89 22.50
N THR A 130 6.74 16.11 22.04
CA THR A 130 5.40 16.71 21.93
C THR A 130 4.85 16.69 20.51
N GLU A 131 5.71 16.50 19.52
CA GLU A 131 5.35 16.48 18.11
C GLU A 131 5.99 15.28 17.42
N TYR A 132 5.29 14.65 16.48
CA TYR A 132 5.78 13.51 15.72
C TYR A 132 5.40 13.60 14.24
N LYS A 133 6.17 12.88 13.41
CA LYS A 133 5.88 12.65 12.00
C LYS A 133 6.08 11.18 11.70
N LEU A 134 5.07 10.55 11.12
CA LEU A 134 5.06 9.15 10.72
C LEU A 134 4.73 9.09 9.23
N LEU A 135 5.67 8.61 8.42
CA LEU A 135 5.56 8.56 6.98
C LEU A 135 5.66 7.13 6.48
N TYR A 136 5.03 6.84 5.37
CA TYR A 136 5.50 5.84 4.42
C TYR A 136 6.39 6.54 3.38
N VAL A 137 7.56 5.96 3.11
CA VAL A 137 8.57 6.53 2.20
C VAL A 137 8.96 5.48 1.16
N ASN A 138 9.02 5.89 -0.10
CA ASN A 138 9.57 5.09 -1.19
C ASN A 138 10.41 5.98 -2.11
N THR A 139 11.71 6.01 -1.86
CA THR A 139 12.67 6.88 -2.57
C THR A 139 12.86 6.50 -4.05
N SER A 140 12.46 5.29 -4.45
CA SER A 140 12.38 4.88 -5.86
C SER A 140 11.17 5.47 -6.59
N GLY A 141 10.29 6.18 -5.88
CA GLY A 141 9.05 6.74 -6.39
C GLY A 141 7.85 5.87 -6.06
N LEU A 142 6.70 6.52 -5.83
CA LEU A 142 5.45 5.81 -5.59
C LEU A 142 4.92 5.17 -6.88
N PRO A 143 4.42 3.92 -6.82
CA PRO A 143 3.71 3.30 -7.94
C PRO A 143 2.59 4.18 -8.51
N PRO A 144 2.40 4.22 -9.84
CA PRO A 144 1.35 5.02 -10.46
C PRO A 144 -0.03 4.70 -9.91
N GLY A 145 -0.75 5.72 -9.42
CA GLY A 145 -2.09 5.60 -8.84
C GLY A 145 -2.11 5.32 -7.32
N GLU A 146 -0.97 5.04 -6.70
CA GLU A 146 -0.90 4.90 -5.23
C GLU A 146 -1.12 6.25 -4.54
N TYR A 147 -0.34 7.27 -4.93
CA TYR A 147 -0.43 8.60 -4.33
C TYR A 147 -1.83 9.23 -4.48
N ASP A 148 -2.48 8.96 -5.62
CA ASP A 148 -3.82 9.45 -5.90
C ASP A 148 -4.89 8.80 -5.02
N ALA A 149 -4.64 7.57 -4.54
CA ALA A 149 -5.53 6.86 -3.63
C ALA A 149 -5.38 7.31 -2.16
N VAL A 150 -4.31 8.04 -1.82
CA VAL A 150 -4.06 8.54 -0.46
C VAL A 150 -4.88 9.81 -0.21
N PRO A 151 -5.54 9.96 0.96
CA PRO A 151 -6.25 11.19 1.33
C PRO A 151 -5.35 12.43 1.28
N GLN A 152 -5.88 13.56 0.80
CA GLN A 152 -5.09 14.80 0.66
C GLN A 152 -4.42 15.26 1.96
N ALA A 153 -5.07 15.06 3.11
CA ALA A 153 -4.53 15.42 4.42
C ALA A 153 -3.28 14.62 4.83
N MET A 154 -2.99 13.50 4.17
CA MET A 154 -1.80 12.68 4.45
C MET A 154 -0.68 12.92 3.43
N ARG A 155 -0.97 13.62 2.34
CA ARG A 155 0.00 13.87 1.27
C ARG A 155 1.03 14.89 1.75
N THR A 156 2.30 14.64 1.44
CA THR A 156 3.36 15.62 1.70
C THR A 156 3.60 16.46 0.45
N THR A 157 4.47 17.47 0.55
CA THR A 157 4.93 18.21 -0.64
C THR A 157 5.82 17.35 -1.54
N ALA A 158 6.46 16.31 -1.00
CA ALA A 158 7.29 15.39 -1.74
C ALA A 158 6.46 14.21 -2.30
N PRO A 159 6.56 13.89 -3.59
CA PRO A 159 5.72 12.87 -4.23
C PRO A 159 6.13 11.43 -3.91
N ASP A 160 7.24 11.23 -3.19
CA ASP A 160 7.82 9.93 -2.85
C ASP A 160 7.40 9.44 -1.45
N ARG A 161 6.59 10.22 -0.73
CA ARG A 161 6.17 9.92 0.64
C ARG A 161 4.83 10.55 1.01
N TYR A 162 4.14 9.89 1.93
CA TYR A 162 2.90 10.37 2.54
C TYR A 162 2.79 9.83 3.95
N GLY A 163 1.99 10.45 4.81
CA GLY A 163 1.98 10.08 6.22
C GLY A 163 1.00 10.85 7.07
N VAL A 164 1.22 10.76 8.37
CA VAL A 164 0.44 11.42 9.42
C VAL A 164 1.37 12.07 10.41
N TRP A 165 0.96 13.21 10.96
CA TRP A 165 1.75 13.97 11.91
C TRP A 165 0.85 14.60 12.98
N SER A 166 1.45 14.99 14.10
CA SER A 166 0.85 15.89 15.09
C SER A 166 0.76 17.32 14.54
N LYS A 167 0.05 18.23 15.24
CA LYS A 167 -0.27 19.58 14.73
C LYS A 167 0.91 20.34 14.11
N ASN A 168 2.12 20.28 14.69
CA ASN A 168 3.32 20.91 14.15
C ASN A 168 4.36 19.90 13.64
N GLY A 169 4.01 18.61 13.62
CA GLY A 169 4.90 17.52 13.24
C GLY A 169 5.33 17.55 11.78
N GLU A 170 4.59 18.21 10.89
CA GLU A 170 4.95 18.34 9.48
C GLU A 170 6.35 18.96 9.28
N ARG A 171 6.74 19.86 10.18
CA ARG A 171 8.02 20.58 10.17
C ARG A 171 9.22 19.68 10.53
N LEU A 172 8.96 18.49 11.07
CA LEU A 172 10.01 17.56 11.44
C LEU A 172 10.68 16.99 10.18
N PRO A 173 12.00 16.70 10.26
CA PRO A 173 12.72 16.09 9.15
C PRO A 173 12.09 14.75 8.83
N GLY A 174 11.87 14.49 7.55
CA GLY A 174 11.26 13.25 7.11
C GLY A 174 11.59 12.97 5.67
#